data_AF-A0A9X2NPV6-F1
#
_entry.id   AF-A0A9X2NPV6-F1
#
_cell.length_a   1.000
_cell.length_b   1.000
_cell.length_c   1.000
_cell.angle_alpha   90.00
_cell.angle_beta   90.00
_cell.angle_gamma   90.00
#
_symmetry.space_group_name_H-M   'P 1'
#
loop_
_entity.id
_entity.type
_entity.pdbx_description
1 polymer ?
#
loop_
_entity_poly.entity_id
_entity_poly.type
_entity_poly.pdbx_seq_one_letter_code
_entity_poly.pdbx_strand_id
1 'polypeptide(L)'
;MNQHPPDFATLLRTELAAVSPPRPAAGEATSVAHRVLRTRARRRRRTLTGVAAAAVVLAGGGAALATSSGGDEPPVQPVAVTQWPARGPLAGDTALVGRAKLAWANASPAGAPGSEAAVLYAGPLGAQAGQNATLVVLRRNDAAGRTSLGFMTTPSTTGTPDTTTLKVRAQVTVSPSAPAPAAYGFVVSKPAPGDRTPASWAVALVAPGMPGARFNTSAVEQGVAGTDGSPGNGLLTVDLPPQAAAWNTELAFGDRGEQGVAALAAAADDPATRAVTATPRLDGTFTVTGAADAQPGDLLTLHDGLIGVVTSGGTTASAGTDLTTLRTSGLSARTATSDRPVGLTAGPDKQVKVTAGPGVLREGDRIVAGGFPGTAAVINLGTAHVTPDGTWILRRDMWFPVTPTQATLIRHP
;
A
#
# COMPACT_ATOMS: atom_id res chain seq x y z
N MET A 1 54.20 38.79 37.44
CA MET A 1 52.90 38.08 37.54
C MET A 1 52.82 37.13 36.36
N ASN A 2 53.24 35.88 36.56
CA ASN A 2 53.26 34.86 35.50
C ASN A 2 52.00 34.02 35.62
N GLN A 3 51.02 34.26 34.75
CA GLN A 3 49.89 33.34 34.57
C GLN A 3 50.34 32.21 33.65
N HIS A 4 50.43 31.01 34.21
CA HIS A 4 50.65 29.80 33.41
C HIS A 4 49.42 29.54 32.53
N PRO A 5 49.60 29.22 31.23
CA PRO A 5 48.49 28.81 30.39
C PRO A 5 47.87 27.51 30.92
N PRO A 6 46.55 27.30 30.74
CA PRO A 6 45.88 26.11 31.23
C PRO A 6 46.49 24.86 30.59
N ASP A 7 46.73 23.85 31.43
CA ASP A 7 47.23 22.53 31.04
C ASP A 7 46.32 21.96 29.93
N PHE A 8 46.95 21.46 28.86
CA PHE A 8 46.31 20.86 27.70
C PHE A 8 45.30 19.77 28.08
N ALA A 9 45.55 19.03 29.17
CA ALA A 9 44.62 18.05 29.71
C ALA A 9 43.29 18.67 30.18
N THR A 10 43.31 19.92 30.63
CA THR A 10 42.13 20.68 31.07
C THR A 10 41.32 21.19 29.88
N LEU A 11 41.99 21.68 28.83
CA LEU A 11 41.33 22.08 27.58
C LEU A 11 40.70 20.86 26.88
N LEU A 12 41.40 19.72 26.85
CA LEU A 12 40.90 18.50 26.22
C LEU A 12 39.70 17.90 26.97
N ARG A 13 39.67 17.97 28.31
CA ARG A 13 38.51 17.56 29.12
C ARG A 13 37.30 18.47 28.91
N THR A 14 37.54 19.76 28.68
CA THR A 14 36.47 20.75 28.46
C THR A 14 35.86 20.58 27.06
N GLU A 15 36.68 20.32 26.04
CA GLU A 15 36.18 19.98 24.70
C GLU A 15 35.49 18.61 24.63
N LEU A 16 36.02 17.59 25.32
CA LEU A 16 35.36 16.26 25.36
C LEU A 16 34.04 16.27 26.16
N ALA A 17 33.90 17.16 27.14
CA ALA A 17 32.63 17.38 27.84
C ALA A 17 31.59 18.09 26.96
N ALA A 18 32.02 18.92 26.01
CA ALA A 18 31.14 19.59 25.03
C ALA A 18 30.73 18.68 23.86
N VAL A 19 31.51 17.63 23.57
CA VAL A 19 31.28 16.67 22.45
C VAL A 19 30.64 15.35 22.92
N SER A 20 30.39 15.18 24.22
CA SER A 20 29.68 14.00 24.71
C SER A 20 28.20 14.06 24.29
N PRO A 21 27.71 13.17 23.41
CA PRO A 21 26.29 13.09 23.13
C PRO A 21 25.54 12.73 24.43
N PRO A 22 24.31 13.24 24.64
CA PRO A 22 23.53 12.87 25.80
C PRO A 22 23.44 11.35 25.87
N ARG A 23 23.78 10.76 27.02
CA ARG A 23 23.59 9.33 27.28
C ARG A 23 22.13 9.01 26.90
N PRO A 24 21.89 8.05 26.00
CA PRO A 24 20.52 7.68 25.66
C PRO A 24 19.81 7.26 26.95
N ALA A 25 18.60 7.78 27.15
CA ALA A 25 17.78 7.38 28.28
C ALA A 25 17.66 5.85 28.25
N ALA A 26 17.70 5.21 29.43
CA ALA A 26 17.58 3.77 29.56
C ALA A 26 16.23 3.30 28.97
N GLY A 27 16.23 2.94 27.69
CA GLY A 27 15.03 2.71 26.87
C GLY A 27 15.25 2.91 25.37
N GLU A 28 16.14 3.82 24.97
CA GLU A 28 16.44 4.08 23.54
C GLU A 28 17.37 3.04 22.92
N ALA A 29 18.37 2.54 23.66
CA ALA A 29 19.25 1.47 23.17
C ALA A 29 18.47 0.16 22.93
N THR A 30 17.47 -0.12 23.78
CA THR A 30 16.56 -1.26 23.65
C THR A 30 15.58 -1.09 22.49
N SER A 31 15.07 0.12 22.23
CA SER A 31 14.18 0.38 21.09
C SER A 31 14.92 0.31 19.75
N VAL A 32 16.19 0.77 19.69
CA VAL A 32 17.07 0.66 18.52
C VAL A 32 17.50 -0.80 18.29
N ALA A 33 17.86 -1.54 19.34
CA ALA A 33 18.16 -2.97 19.23
C ALA A 33 16.95 -3.78 18.74
N HIS A 34 15.74 -3.47 19.22
CA HIS A 34 14.50 -4.06 18.69
C HIS A 34 14.26 -3.68 17.22
N ARG A 35 14.61 -2.46 16.79
CA ARG A 35 14.46 -2.00 15.40
C ARG A 35 15.44 -2.71 14.45
N VAL A 36 16.66 -2.98 14.89
CA VAL A 36 17.70 -3.71 14.13
C VAL A 36 17.41 -5.22 14.07
N LEU A 37 16.89 -5.81 15.15
CA LEU A 37 16.46 -7.21 15.15
C LEU A 37 15.21 -7.43 14.27
N ARG A 38 14.28 -6.45 14.22
CA ARG A 38 13.12 -6.44 13.30
C ARG A 38 13.52 -6.48 11.82
N THR A 39 14.60 -5.80 11.44
CA THR A 39 15.07 -5.77 10.05
C THR A 39 15.77 -7.08 9.66
N ARG A 40 16.50 -7.72 10.58
CA ARG A 40 17.13 -9.03 10.34
C ARG A 40 16.13 -10.18 10.29
N ALA A 41 15.08 -10.16 11.11
CA ALA A 41 14.02 -11.18 11.09
C ALA A 41 13.21 -11.16 9.78
N ARG A 42 12.90 -9.97 9.23
CA ARG A 42 12.23 -9.82 7.93
C ARG A 42 13.05 -10.37 6.76
N ARG A 43 14.39 -10.35 6.83
CA ARG A 43 15.27 -10.90 5.79
C ARG A 43 15.34 -12.43 5.77
N ARG A 44 15.34 -13.09 6.94
CA ARG A 44 15.41 -14.57 7.00
C ARG A 44 14.14 -15.27 6.53
N ARG A 45 12.96 -14.64 6.69
CA ARG A 45 11.68 -15.25 6.27
C ARG A 45 11.41 -15.14 4.76
N ARG A 46 12.00 -14.18 4.05
CA ARG A 46 11.83 -14.00 2.58
C ARG A 46 12.67 -14.96 1.72
N THR A 47 13.71 -15.58 2.28
CA THR A 47 14.57 -16.53 1.55
C THR A 47 14.04 -17.97 1.61
N LEU A 48 13.08 -18.28 2.47
CA LEU A 48 12.52 -19.62 2.65
C LEU A 48 11.18 -19.86 1.94
N THR A 49 10.51 -18.82 1.44
CA THR A 49 9.29 -18.97 0.63
C THR A 49 9.56 -19.29 -0.84
N GLY A 50 10.83 -19.41 -1.26
CA GLY A 50 11.23 -19.70 -2.64
C GLY A 50 11.46 -21.19 -2.96
N VAL A 51 11.43 -22.10 -1.98
CA VAL A 51 11.65 -23.53 -2.22
C VAL A 51 10.74 -24.37 -1.30
N ALA A 52 9.53 -24.68 -1.75
CA ALA A 52 8.78 -25.84 -1.28
C ALA A 52 7.70 -26.20 -2.31
N ALA A 53 8.12 -26.92 -3.37
CA ALA A 53 7.21 -27.65 -4.23
C ALA A 53 7.15 -29.13 -3.79
N ALA A 54 5.94 -29.70 -3.92
CA ALA A 54 5.57 -31.12 -3.92
C ALA A 54 5.32 -31.85 -2.58
N ALA A 55 4.04 -32.15 -2.29
CA ALA A 55 3.54 -33.53 -2.01
C ALA A 55 2.01 -33.56 -1.69
N VAL A 56 1.20 -33.84 -2.72
CA VAL A 56 0.09 -34.83 -2.84
C VAL A 56 -0.55 -35.44 -1.55
N VAL A 57 -1.85 -35.12 -1.36
CA VAL A 57 -3.05 -36.01 -1.20
C VAL A 57 -3.47 -36.62 0.18
N LEU A 58 -4.81 -36.54 0.38
CA LEU A 58 -5.79 -37.39 1.13
C LEU A 58 -6.29 -37.00 2.55
N ALA A 59 -7.65 -37.04 2.63
CA ALA A 59 -8.54 -37.23 3.79
C ALA A 59 -8.58 -36.10 4.84
N GLY A 60 -9.70 -35.66 5.41
CA GLY A 60 -10.99 -36.30 5.62
C GLY A 60 -11.31 -36.25 7.12
N GLY A 61 -12.15 -35.30 7.55
CA GLY A 61 -12.91 -35.33 8.82
C GLY A 61 -12.18 -34.99 10.13
N GLY A 62 -12.91 -34.30 11.02
CA GLY A 62 -12.68 -34.35 12.47
C GLY A 62 -12.28 -33.03 13.12
N ALA A 63 -13.24 -32.37 13.75
CA ALA A 63 -12.99 -31.34 14.76
C ALA A 63 -12.40 -31.96 16.04
N ALA A 64 -11.38 -31.33 16.64
CA ALA A 64 -11.13 -31.42 18.08
C ALA A 64 -10.28 -30.23 18.56
N LEU A 65 -10.76 -29.64 19.65
CA LEU A 65 -10.13 -28.59 20.45
C LEU A 65 -8.82 -29.09 21.09
N ALA A 66 -7.78 -28.25 21.11
CA ALA A 66 -6.73 -28.31 22.12
C ALA A 66 -6.07 -26.95 22.32
N THR A 67 -6.15 -26.45 23.55
CA THR A 67 -5.43 -25.30 24.08
C THR A 67 -3.94 -25.65 24.32
N SER A 68 -3.02 -24.77 23.92
CA SER A 68 -1.93 -24.19 24.74
C SER A 68 -0.66 -23.79 23.95
N SER A 69 -0.15 -22.62 24.33
CA SER A 69 1.23 -22.12 24.28
C SER A 69 2.03 -22.13 22.96
N GLY A 70 2.15 -20.93 22.37
CA GLY A 70 3.46 -20.36 22.01
C GLY A 70 4.29 -21.04 20.92
N GLY A 71 3.68 -21.82 20.03
CA GLY A 71 4.34 -22.32 18.83
C GLY A 71 4.24 -21.30 17.69
N ASP A 72 5.32 -21.11 16.93
CA ASP A 72 5.35 -20.43 15.64
C ASP A 72 4.32 -21.13 14.71
N GLU A 73 3.06 -20.70 14.78
CA GLU A 73 1.99 -21.22 13.93
C GLU A 73 2.36 -20.86 12.48
N PRO A 74 2.32 -21.82 11.54
CA PRO A 74 2.67 -21.54 10.15
C PRO A 74 1.81 -20.38 9.64
N PRO A 75 2.39 -19.45 8.86
CA PRO A 75 1.65 -18.29 8.37
C PRO A 75 0.42 -18.76 7.59
N VAL A 76 -0.76 -18.33 8.05
CA VAL A 76 -2.04 -18.63 7.41
C VAL A 76 -1.94 -18.26 5.94
N GLN A 77 -2.06 -19.26 5.06
CA GLN A 77 -2.02 -19.03 3.63
C GLN A 77 -3.40 -18.55 3.17
N PRO A 78 -3.48 -17.43 2.45
CA PRO A 78 -4.74 -16.95 1.92
C PRO A 78 -5.31 -17.93 0.90
N VAL A 79 -6.59 -18.25 1.07
CA VAL A 79 -7.33 -19.11 0.15
C VAL A 79 -7.61 -18.33 -1.14
N ALA A 80 -7.54 -19.00 -2.29
CA ALA A 80 -7.84 -18.39 -3.58
C ALA A 80 -9.24 -17.75 -3.59
N VAL A 81 -9.36 -16.56 -4.17
CA VAL A 81 -10.63 -15.81 -4.21
C VAL A 81 -11.77 -16.56 -4.92
N THR A 82 -11.43 -17.52 -5.78
CA THR A 82 -12.36 -18.44 -6.45
C THR A 82 -13.10 -19.36 -5.47
N GLN A 83 -12.53 -19.59 -4.28
CA GLN A 83 -13.05 -20.44 -3.22
C GLN A 83 -13.70 -19.66 -2.07
N TRP A 84 -13.73 -18.32 -2.14
CA TRP A 84 -14.35 -17.52 -1.09
C TRP A 84 -15.88 -17.71 -1.09
N PRO A 85 -16.50 -17.97 0.07
CA PRO A 85 -17.95 -18.04 0.18
C PRO A 85 -18.57 -16.64 0.03
N ALA A 86 -19.83 -16.59 -0.37
CA ALA A 86 -20.62 -15.37 -0.30
C ALA A 86 -20.85 -14.96 1.15
N ARG A 87 -20.70 -13.66 1.47
CA ARG A 87 -20.83 -13.13 2.83
C ARG A 87 -21.72 -11.89 2.87
N GLY A 88 -22.16 -11.54 4.07
CA GLY A 88 -23.00 -10.37 4.32
C GLY A 88 -24.49 -10.67 4.20
N PRO A 89 -25.34 -9.88 4.89
CA PRO A 89 -26.76 -10.19 5.05
C PRO A 89 -27.57 -10.06 3.75
N LEU A 90 -27.05 -9.37 2.73
CA LEU A 90 -27.74 -9.15 1.46
C LEU A 90 -27.19 -10.03 0.33
N ALA A 91 -26.33 -11.01 0.63
CA ALA A 91 -25.73 -11.88 -0.39
C ALA A 91 -26.76 -12.69 -1.20
N GLY A 92 -27.92 -12.98 -0.59
CA GLY A 92 -29.04 -13.67 -1.24
C GLY A 92 -30.03 -12.74 -1.97
N ASP A 93 -29.85 -11.41 -1.92
CA ASP A 93 -30.74 -10.47 -2.62
C ASP A 93 -30.41 -10.45 -4.12
N THR A 94 -31.14 -11.26 -4.90
CA THR A 94 -30.94 -11.41 -6.34
C THR A 94 -31.20 -10.12 -7.11
N ALA A 95 -32.10 -9.25 -6.62
CA ALA A 95 -32.42 -7.99 -7.28
C ALA A 95 -31.28 -6.97 -7.11
N LEU A 96 -30.73 -6.85 -5.89
CA LEU A 96 -29.54 -6.05 -5.63
C LEU A 96 -28.34 -6.53 -6.44
N VAL A 97 -28.10 -7.85 -6.45
CA VAL A 97 -27.01 -8.46 -7.21
C VAL A 97 -27.18 -8.24 -8.72
N GLY A 98 -28.41 -8.34 -9.24
CA GLY A 98 -28.73 -8.03 -10.64
C GLY A 98 -28.40 -6.59 -11.01
N ARG A 99 -28.78 -5.63 -10.16
CA ARG A 99 -28.42 -4.21 -10.34
C ARG A 99 -26.91 -3.98 -10.25
N ALA A 100 -26.20 -4.70 -9.39
CA ALA A 100 -24.75 -4.60 -9.27
C ALA A 100 -24.03 -5.15 -10.52
N LYS A 101 -24.52 -6.26 -11.09
CA LYS A 101 -24.03 -6.81 -12.37
C LYS A 101 -24.23 -5.81 -13.51
N LEU A 102 -25.40 -5.15 -13.55
CA LEU A 102 -25.72 -4.13 -14.55
C LEU A 102 -24.83 -2.88 -14.38
N ALA A 103 -24.62 -2.39 -13.16
CA ALA A 103 -23.73 -1.28 -12.89
C ALA A 103 -22.29 -1.56 -13.37
N TRP A 104 -21.79 -2.77 -13.12
CA TRP A 104 -20.46 -3.18 -13.60
C TRP A 104 -20.43 -3.30 -15.13
N ALA A 105 -21.43 -3.93 -15.76
CA ALA A 105 -21.50 -4.03 -17.22
C ALA A 105 -21.52 -2.65 -17.89
N ASN A 106 -22.25 -1.68 -17.33
CA ASN A 106 -22.31 -0.32 -17.86
C ASN A 106 -20.98 0.41 -17.74
N ALA A 107 -20.28 0.26 -16.61
CA ALA A 107 -19.00 0.91 -16.38
C ALA A 107 -17.85 0.29 -17.19
N SER A 108 -17.94 -1.01 -17.49
CA SER A 108 -16.93 -1.74 -18.27
C SER A 108 -17.59 -2.77 -19.19
N PRO A 109 -18.06 -2.36 -20.38
CA PRO A 109 -18.73 -3.27 -21.31
C PRO A 109 -17.84 -4.45 -21.73
N ALA A 110 -16.55 -4.19 -21.98
CA ALA A 110 -15.57 -5.23 -22.31
C ALA A 110 -15.26 -6.16 -21.12
N GLY A 111 -15.40 -5.65 -19.89
CA GLY A 111 -15.18 -6.37 -18.63
C GLY A 111 -16.46 -6.93 -18.00
N ALA A 112 -17.61 -6.84 -18.67
CA ALA A 112 -18.92 -7.08 -18.07
C ALA A 112 -18.99 -8.43 -17.30
N PRO A 113 -19.53 -8.45 -16.07
CA PRO A 113 -19.49 -9.64 -15.21
C PRO A 113 -20.10 -10.91 -15.83
N GLY A 114 -21.01 -10.74 -16.80
CA GLY A 114 -21.82 -11.83 -17.34
C GLY A 114 -22.81 -12.38 -16.30
N SER A 115 -23.56 -13.41 -16.68
CA SER A 115 -24.46 -14.13 -15.77
C SER A 115 -23.69 -14.89 -14.68
N GLU A 116 -22.49 -15.38 -15.01
CA GLU A 116 -21.66 -16.25 -14.16
C GLU A 116 -20.94 -15.54 -13.01
N ALA A 117 -21.01 -14.21 -12.91
CA ALA A 117 -20.37 -13.52 -11.79
C ALA A 117 -20.96 -13.95 -10.44
N ALA A 118 -20.05 -14.33 -9.54
CA ALA A 118 -20.34 -14.80 -8.19
C ALA A 118 -20.30 -13.64 -7.19
N VAL A 119 -21.17 -13.67 -6.18
CA VAL A 119 -21.18 -12.70 -5.08
C VAL A 119 -20.16 -13.13 -4.03
N LEU A 120 -19.26 -12.23 -3.66
CA LEU A 120 -18.34 -12.44 -2.53
C LEU A 120 -18.84 -11.74 -1.26
N TYR A 121 -19.44 -10.57 -1.41
CA TYR A 121 -20.05 -9.83 -0.32
C TYR A 121 -21.25 -9.04 -0.80
N ALA A 122 -22.34 -9.00 -0.02
CA ALA A 122 -23.33 -7.96 -0.15
C ALA A 122 -23.93 -7.58 1.22
N GLY A 123 -23.92 -6.29 1.52
CA GLY A 123 -24.38 -5.80 2.82
C GLY A 123 -23.99 -4.35 3.08
N PRO A 124 -24.36 -3.81 4.26
CA PRO A 124 -23.95 -2.47 4.66
C PRO A 124 -22.41 -2.39 4.85
N LEU A 125 -21.84 -1.21 4.61
CA LEU A 125 -20.42 -0.90 4.90
C LEU A 125 -20.13 -0.80 6.41
N GLY A 126 -21.16 -0.70 7.25
CA GLY A 126 -21.03 -0.49 8.69
C GLY A 126 -20.96 1.00 9.05
N ALA A 127 -21.51 1.35 10.22
CA ALA A 127 -21.77 2.74 10.61
C ALA A 127 -20.56 3.47 11.23
N GLN A 128 -19.37 2.86 11.26
CA GLN A 128 -18.19 3.39 11.99
C GLN A 128 -17.71 4.77 11.51
N ALA A 129 -18.21 5.24 10.37
CA ALA A 129 -17.83 6.50 9.74
C ALA A 129 -18.93 7.58 9.73
N GLY A 130 -20.10 7.34 10.35
CA GLY A 130 -21.29 8.19 10.10
C GLY A 130 -21.76 8.13 8.64
N GLN A 131 -21.30 7.10 7.91
CA GLN A 131 -21.57 6.83 6.51
C GLN A 131 -22.38 5.55 6.42
N ASN A 132 -23.46 5.61 5.66
CA ASN A 132 -24.25 4.46 5.30
C ASN A 132 -24.18 4.31 3.78
N ALA A 133 -23.70 3.16 3.34
CA ALA A 133 -23.85 2.68 1.97
C ALA A 133 -24.00 1.16 1.98
N THR A 134 -24.58 0.62 0.92
CA THR A 134 -24.57 -0.82 0.66
C THR A 134 -23.42 -1.12 -0.30
N LEU A 135 -22.60 -2.11 0.04
CA LEU A 135 -21.53 -2.65 -0.81
C LEU A 135 -21.98 -3.98 -1.40
N VAL A 136 -21.69 -4.17 -2.69
CA VAL A 136 -21.73 -5.46 -3.37
C VAL A 136 -20.37 -5.72 -4.00
N VAL A 137 -19.76 -6.85 -3.67
CA VAL A 137 -18.50 -7.32 -4.27
C VAL A 137 -18.82 -8.52 -5.14
N LEU A 138 -18.57 -8.38 -6.44
CA LEU A 138 -18.74 -9.44 -7.41
C LEU A 138 -17.38 -9.93 -7.90
N ARG A 139 -17.31 -11.22 -8.22
CA ARG A 139 -16.16 -11.87 -8.83
C ARG A 139 -16.55 -12.45 -10.19
N ARG A 140 -15.70 -12.24 -11.19
CA ARG A 140 -15.75 -12.91 -12.49
C ARG A 140 -14.40 -13.56 -12.76
N ASN A 141 -14.42 -14.74 -13.38
CA ASN A 141 -13.23 -15.27 -14.05
C ASN A 141 -13.41 -15.06 -15.56
N ASP A 142 -12.38 -14.57 -16.24
CA ASP A 142 -12.39 -14.48 -17.70
C ASP A 142 -11.93 -15.79 -18.34
N ALA A 143 -12.07 -15.88 -19.67
CA ALA A 143 -11.67 -17.07 -20.43
C ALA A 143 -10.16 -17.36 -20.37
N ALA A 144 -9.34 -16.36 -20.03
CA ALA A 144 -7.90 -16.50 -19.82
C ALA A 144 -7.55 -16.93 -18.38
N GLY A 145 -8.55 -17.23 -17.55
CA GLY A 145 -8.37 -17.62 -16.14
C GLY A 145 -8.01 -16.48 -15.21
N ARG A 146 -8.07 -15.22 -15.66
CA ARG A 146 -7.87 -14.05 -14.79
C ARG A 146 -9.12 -13.80 -13.98
N THR A 147 -8.94 -13.47 -12.71
CA THR A 147 -10.06 -13.12 -11.84
C THR A 147 -10.19 -11.61 -11.76
N SER A 148 -11.38 -11.09 -12.07
CA SER A 148 -11.73 -9.69 -11.85
C SER A 148 -12.72 -9.56 -10.69
N LEU A 149 -12.53 -8.52 -9.89
CA LEU A 149 -13.40 -8.15 -8.78
C LEU A 149 -13.98 -6.76 -9.04
N GLY A 150 -15.30 -6.64 -8.93
CA GLY A 150 -16.02 -5.38 -8.99
C GLY A 150 -16.54 -5.02 -7.61
N PHE A 151 -16.18 -3.83 -7.12
CA PHE A 151 -16.73 -3.25 -5.90
C PHE A 151 -17.77 -2.21 -6.30
N MET A 152 -19.03 -2.47 -6.01
CA MET A 152 -20.13 -1.56 -6.28
C MET A 152 -20.70 -1.06 -4.97
N THR A 153 -20.97 0.24 -4.87
CA THR A 153 -21.71 0.77 -3.74
C THR A 153 -22.87 1.62 -4.19
N THR A 154 -23.86 1.76 -3.31
CA THR A 154 -24.79 2.89 -3.38
C THR A 154 -24.01 4.20 -3.13
N PRO A 155 -24.55 5.36 -3.52
CA PRO A 155 -24.08 6.63 -2.98
C PRO A 155 -24.04 6.58 -1.45
N SER A 156 -23.01 7.17 -0.86
CA SER A 156 -22.89 7.28 0.59
C SER A 156 -23.84 8.35 1.12
N THR A 157 -24.50 8.06 2.23
CA THR A 157 -25.49 8.93 2.86
C THR A 157 -25.38 8.86 4.38
N THR A 158 -26.02 9.80 5.08
CA THR A 158 -26.18 9.76 6.54
C THR A 158 -27.45 8.99 6.96
N GLY A 159 -28.37 8.73 6.03
CA GLY A 159 -29.63 8.01 6.25
C GLY A 159 -29.58 6.56 5.77
N THR A 160 -30.75 5.99 5.44
CA THR A 160 -30.83 4.67 4.79
C THR A 160 -30.32 4.77 3.35
N PRO A 161 -29.39 3.90 2.91
CA PRO A 161 -28.91 3.92 1.53
C PRO A 161 -29.99 3.51 0.54
N ASP A 162 -30.10 4.25 -0.57
CA ASP A 162 -30.92 3.85 -1.70
C ASP A 162 -30.23 2.72 -2.48
N THR A 163 -30.78 1.52 -2.41
CA THR A 163 -30.24 0.31 -3.05
C THR A 163 -30.68 0.14 -4.51
N THR A 164 -31.43 1.10 -5.06
CA THR A 164 -31.85 1.09 -6.48
C THR A 164 -30.73 1.55 -7.40
N THR A 165 -29.83 2.41 -6.92
CA THR A 165 -28.73 2.96 -7.72
C THR A 165 -27.39 2.50 -7.17
N LEU A 166 -26.64 1.75 -7.98
CA LEU A 166 -25.29 1.28 -7.68
C LEU A 166 -24.29 1.92 -8.64
N LYS A 167 -23.12 2.25 -8.11
CA LYS A 167 -21.98 2.75 -8.87
C LYS A 167 -20.80 1.83 -8.65
N VAL A 168 -19.99 1.64 -9.68
CA VAL A 168 -18.71 0.95 -9.53
C VAL A 168 -17.76 1.88 -8.79
N ARG A 169 -17.29 1.44 -7.62
CA ARG A 169 -16.27 2.13 -6.83
C ARG A 169 -14.86 1.72 -7.19
N ALA A 170 -14.63 0.46 -7.49
CA ALA A 170 -13.31 0.00 -7.90
C ALA A 170 -13.42 -1.29 -8.70
N GLN A 171 -12.42 -1.55 -9.54
CA GLN A 171 -12.24 -2.81 -10.24
C GLN A 171 -10.80 -3.30 -10.06
N VAL A 172 -10.65 -4.54 -9.62
CA VAL A 172 -9.35 -5.18 -9.41
C VAL A 172 -9.24 -6.37 -10.36
N THR A 173 -8.11 -6.51 -11.05
CA THR A 173 -7.85 -7.71 -11.86
C THR A 173 -6.64 -8.43 -11.31
N VAL A 174 -6.82 -9.73 -11.06
CA VAL A 174 -5.87 -10.62 -10.43
C VAL A 174 -5.31 -11.53 -11.50
N SER A 175 -3.99 -11.51 -11.65
CA SER A 175 -3.30 -12.45 -12.51
C SER A 175 -3.36 -13.85 -11.90
N PRO A 176 -3.62 -14.91 -12.70
CA PRO A 176 -3.59 -16.29 -12.21
C PRO A 176 -2.20 -16.72 -11.73
N SER A 177 -1.14 -16.03 -12.15
CA SER A 177 0.24 -16.26 -11.70
C SER A 177 0.62 -15.54 -10.41
N ALA A 178 -0.23 -14.62 -9.92
CA ALA A 178 0.04 -13.90 -8.68
C ALA A 178 -0.41 -14.74 -7.47
N PRO A 179 0.32 -14.71 -6.33
CA PRO A 179 -0.17 -15.27 -5.09
C PRO A 179 -1.54 -14.69 -4.75
N ALA A 180 -2.48 -15.50 -4.25
CA ALA A 180 -3.76 -15.01 -3.80
C ALA A 180 -3.54 -13.97 -2.67
N PRO A 181 -3.93 -12.70 -2.84
CA PRO A 181 -3.79 -11.73 -1.77
C PRO A 181 -4.77 -12.04 -0.64
N ALA A 182 -4.35 -11.73 0.58
CA ALA A 182 -5.12 -11.96 1.80
C ALA A 182 -6.33 -11.02 1.96
N ALA A 183 -6.42 -9.96 1.16
CA ALA A 183 -7.60 -9.12 1.03
C ALA A 183 -7.65 -8.43 -0.33
N TYR A 184 -8.84 -7.96 -0.68
CA TYR A 184 -9.05 -7.04 -1.77
C TYR A 184 -9.86 -5.85 -1.29
N GLY A 185 -9.55 -4.67 -1.78
CA GLY A 185 -10.22 -3.48 -1.32
C GLY A 185 -9.92 -2.28 -2.19
N PHE A 186 -10.43 -1.14 -1.75
CA PHE A 186 -10.21 0.13 -2.42
C PHE A 186 -10.14 1.29 -1.43
N VAL A 187 -9.55 2.38 -1.89
CA VAL A 187 -9.46 3.64 -1.17
C VAL A 187 -10.10 4.73 -2.00
N VAL A 188 -10.98 5.49 -1.37
CA VAL A 188 -11.58 6.70 -1.91
C VAL A 188 -10.83 7.88 -1.35
N SER A 189 -10.02 8.53 -2.18
CA SER A 189 -9.27 9.73 -1.76
C SER A 189 -10.17 10.96 -1.70
N LYS A 190 -11.17 11.03 -2.59
CA LYS A 190 -12.18 12.08 -2.68
C LYS A 190 -13.58 11.49 -2.90
N PRO A 191 -14.62 12.05 -2.28
CA PRO A 191 -16.00 11.61 -2.50
C PRO A 191 -16.39 11.70 -3.98
N ALA A 192 -17.15 10.73 -4.47
CA ALA A 192 -17.68 10.81 -5.83
C ALA A 192 -18.90 11.76 -5.88
N PRO A 193 -19.28 12.27 -7.06
CA PRO A 193 -20.48 13.07 -7.20
C PRO A 193 -21.72 12.37 -6.61
N GLY A 194 -22.40 13.07 -5.69
CA GLY A 194 -23.59 12.57 -4.97
C GLY A 194 -23.30 11.89 -3.63
N ASP A 195 -22.03 11.69 -3.25
CA ASP A 195 -21.64 11.31 -1.90
C ASP A 195 -21.76 12.51 -0.93
N ARG A 196 -22.18 12.26 0.31
CA ARG A 196 -22.35 13.30 1.35
C ARG A 196 -21.13 13.51 2.25
N THR A 197 -20.03 12.81 2.02
CA THR A 197 -18.89 12.72 2.95
C THR A 197 -17.81 13.76 2.66
N PRO A 198 -17.13 14.34 3.66
CA PRO A 198 -16.05 15.29 3.41
C PRO A 198 -14.63 14.66 3.35
N ALA A 199 -14.46 13.36 3.60
CA ALA A 199 -13.14 12.78 3.83
C ALA A 199 -12.84 11.51 3.01
N SER A 200 -11.56 11.14 2.98
CA SER A 200 -11.06 9.90 2.38
C SER A 200 -11.48 8.69 3.22
N TRP A 201 -11.73 7.54 2.62
CA TRP A 201 -12.11 6.31 3.32
C TRP A 201 -11.64 5.07 2.57
N ALA A 202 -11.60 3.92 3.24
CA ALA A 202 -11.22 2.66 2.62
C ALA A 202 -12.14 1.50 3.02
N VAL A 203 -12.14 0.52 2.14
CA VAL A 203 -12.83 -0.77 2.31
C VAL A 203 -11.88 -1.87 1.96
N ALA A 204 -11.91 -2.95 2.74
CA ALA A 204 -11.26 -4.19 2.39
C ALA A 204 -12.15 -5.39 2.74
N LEU A 205 -12.21 -6.34 1.82
CA LEU A 205 -12.78 -7.65 2.01
C LEU A 205 -11.65 -8.65 2.20
N VAL A 206 -11.56 -9.20 3.41
CA VAL A 206 -10.50 -10.09 3.86
C VAL A 206 -10.81 -11.55 3.51
N ALA A 207 -9.77 -12.34 3.22
CA ALA A 207 -9.91 -13.76 2.95
C ALA A 207 -10.43 -14.50 4.20
N PRO A 208 -11.28 -15.54 4.03
CA PRO A 208 -11.73 -16.35 5.16
C PRO A 208 -10.55 -16.90 5.97
N GLY A 209 -10.66 -16.87 7.30
CA GLY A 209 -9.65 -17.43 8.21
C GLY A 209 -8.40 -16.56 8.41
N MET A 210 -8.29 -15.41 7.74
CA MET A 210 -7.18 -14.51 8.00
C MET A 210 -7.27 -13.88 9.39
N PRO A 211 -6.11 -13.69 10.05
CA PRO A 211 -6.01 -13.00 11.33
C PRO A 211 -6.43 -11.53 11.21
N GLY A 212 -6.51 -10.84 12.35
CA GLY A 212 -6.85 -9.42 12.40
C GLY A 212 -6.03 -8.60 11.41
N ALA A 213 -6.72 -7.72 10.69
CA ALA A 213 -6.13 -6.84 9.70
C ALA A 213 -6.44 -5.39 10.07
N ARG A 214 -5.55 -4.49 9.69
CA ARG A 214 -5.68 -3.05 9.97
C ARG A 214 -5.22 -2.22 8.80
N PHE A 215 -5.80 -1.04 8.65
CA PHE A 215 -5.35 -0.10 7.64
C PHE A 215 -4.12 0.66 8.16
N ASN A 216 -3.07 0.70 7.34
CA ASN A 216 -1.96 1.62 7.52
C ASN A 216 -1.99 2.61 6.35
N THR A 217 -1.65 3.87 6.63
CA THR A 217 -1.38 4.84 5.57
C THR A 217 -0.09 5.57 5.88
N SER A 218 0.70 5.94 4.88
CA SER A 218 1.85 6.82 5.11
C SER A 218 1.48 8.30 5.24
N ALA A 219 0.19 8.65 5.14
CA ALA A 219 -0.32 9.98 5.47
C ALA A 219 -0.24 10.28 6.98
N VAL A 220 -0.27 9.26 7.83
CA VAL A 220 -0.05 9.36 9.28
C VAL A 220 0.95 8.29 9.72
N GLU A 221 1.89 8.61 10.62
CA GLU A 221 2.91 7.64 11.04
C GLU A 221 2.38 6.52 11.96
N GLN A 222 1.17 6.68 12.50
CA GLN A 222 0.50 5.69 13.35
C GLN A 222 -0.54 4.93 12.53
N GLY A 223 -0.76 3.64 12.85
CA GLY A 223 -1.85 2.86 12.25
C GLY A 223 -3.19 3.57 12.40
N VAL A 224 -4.11 3.37 11.47
CA VAL A 224 -5.41 4.06 11.51
C VAL A 224 -6.21 3.48 12.68
N ALA A 225 -6.51 4.34 13.66
CA ALA A 225 -7.18 3.94 14.89
C ALA A 225 -8.54 3.28 14.60
N GLY A 226 -8.93 2.31 15.44
CA GLY A 226 -10.24 1.66 15.35
C GLY A 226 -10.37 0.58 14.27
N THR A 227 -9.27 0.21 13.61
CA THR A 227 -9.28 -0.83 12.56
C THR A 227 -8.84 -2.21 13.03
N ASP A 228 -8.48 -2.36 14.31
CA ASP A 228 -8.00 -3.64 14.86
C ASP A 228 -9.18 -4.60 15.08
N GLY A 229 -9.29 -5.60 14.20
CA GLY A 229 -10.23 -6.71 14.34
C GLY A 229 -10.55 -7.39 13.01
N SER A 230 -11.04 -8.62 13.04
CA SER A 230 -11.67 -9.25 11.86
C SER A 230 -13.16 -9.35 12.13
N PRO A 231 -14.01 -8.51 11.52
CA PRO A 231 -15.45 -8.70 11.64
C PRO A 231 -15.81 -10.06 11.06
N GLY A 232 -16.79 -10.75 11.63
CA GLY A 232 -17.15 -12.12 11.24
C GLY A 232 -17.55 -12.29 9.76
N ASN A 233 -17.84 -11.19 9.07
CA ASN A 233 -18.14 -11.14 7.63
C ASN A 233 -16.91 -10.83 6.73
N GLY A 234 -15.73 -10.58 7.34
CA GLY A 234 -14.48 -10.23 6.68
C GLY A 234 -14.44 -8.82 6.07
N LEU A 235 -15.43 -7.96 6.30
CA LEU A 235 -15.48 -6.61 5.73
C LEU A 235 -14.90 -5.58 6.71
N LEU A 236 -13.79 -4.96 6.34
CA LEU A 236 -13.20 -3.83 7.05
C LEU A 236 -13.51 -2.52 6.34
N THR A 237 -13.87 -1.50 7.12
CA THR A 237 -14.09 -0.14 6.64
C THR A 237 -13.47 0.86 7.60
N VAL A 238 -12.95 1.97 7.09
CA VAL A 238 -12.37 3.02 7.92
C VAL A 238 -12.42 4.38 7.24
N ASP A 239 -12.63 5.42 8.05
CA ASP A 239 -12.32 6.79 7.66
C ASP A 239 -10.81 7.02 7.73
N LEU A 240 -10.27 7.53 6.64
CA LEU A 240 -8.86 7.84 6.54
C LEU A 240 -8.63 9.34 6.76
N PRO A 241 -7.44 9.71 7.26
CA PRO A 241 -7.07 11.11 7.30
C PRO A 241 -7.13 11.72 5.89
N PRO A 242 -7.34 13.04 5.79
CA PRO A 242 -7.24 13.74 4.51
C PRO A 242 -5.95 13.34 3.76
N GLN A 243 -6.04 13.17 2.44
CA GLN A 243 -4.92 12.85 1.55
C GLN A 243 -4.46 11.38 1.58
N ALA A 244 -5.13 10.53 2.36
CA ALA A 244 -4.99 9.10 2.18
C ALA A 244 -5.66 8.65 0.87
N ALA A 245 -5.00 7.74 0.17
CA ALA A 245 -5.39 7.23 -1.12
C ALA A 245 -4.76 5.85 -1.36
N ALA A 246 -5.05 5.22 -2.49
CA ALA A 246 -4.59 3.86 -2.77
C ALA A 246 -3.07 3.71 -2.79
N TRP A 247 -2.33 4.73 -3.25
CA TRP A 247 -0.87 4.67 -3.38
C TRP A 247 -0.12 4.82 -2.05
N ASN A 248 -0.80 5.24 -0.99
CA ASN A 248 -0.19 5.45 0.32
C ASN A 248 -0.96 4.73 1.43
N THR A 249 -1.87 3.81 1.08
CA THR A 249 -2.68 3.06 2.05
C THR A 249 -2.62 1.58 1.73
N GLU A 250 -2.39 0.77 2.76
CA GLU A 250 -2.30 -0.68 2.69
C GLU A 250 -3.15 -1.32 3.79
N LEU A 251 -3.47 -2.60 3.62
CA LEU A 251 -4.02 -3.41 4.68
C LEU A 251 -2.94 -4.35 5.21
N ALA A 252 -2.60 -4.24 6.49
CA ALA A 252 -1.59 -5.06 7.14
C ALA A 252 -2.22 -6.15 8.00
N PHE A 253 -1.66 -7.37 7.95
CA PHE A 253 -2.13 -8.54 8.70
C PHE A 253 -1.24 -8.87 9.91
N GLY A 254 -1.89 -9.19 11.04
CA GLY A 254 -1.24 -9.36 12.34
C GLY A 254 -0.88 -8.03 13.01
N ASP A 255 -0.27 -8.09 14.19
CA ASP A 255 -0.03 -6.92 15.05
C ASP A 255 0.76 -5.80 14.36
N ARG A 256 1.57 -6.13 13.33
CA ARG A 256 2.40 -5.17 12.58
C ARG A 256 2.63 -5.50 11.10
N GLY A 257 1.69 -6.17 10.43
CA GLY A 257 1.87 -6.58 9.01
C GLY A 257 2.92 -7.70 8.84
N GLU A 258 3.24 -8.40 9.93
CA GLU A 258 4.23 -9.48 9.94
C GLU A 258 3.76 -10.73 9.19
N GLN A 259 2.44 -10.85 9.02
CA GLN A 259 1.80 -11.91 8.26
C GLN A 259 1.46 -11.49 6.83
N GLY A 260 1.81 -10.26 6.44
CA GLY A 260 1.66 -9.74 5.08
C GLY A 260 1.02 -8.37 5.01
N VAL A 261 1.03 -7.82 3.80
CA VAL A 261 0.34 -6.59 3.43
C VAL A 261 -0.43 -6.83 2.12
N ALA A 262 -1.62 -6.24 2.01
CA ALA A 262 -2.41 -6.21 0.78
C ALA A 262 -2.51 -4.78 0.26
N ALA A 263 -2.19 -4.62 -1.02
CA ALA A 263 -2.42 -3.40 -1.77
C ALA A 263 -3.94 -3.17 -1.94
N LEU A 264 -4.35 -1.91 -1.90
CA LEU A 264 -5.74 -1.50 -2.15
C LEU A 264 -5.82 -0.77 -3.49
N ALA A 265 -6.93 -0.93 -4.20
CA ALA A 265 -7.15 -0.24 -5.46
C ALA A 265 -7.55 1.22 -5.26
N ALA A 266 -7.25 2.05 -6.25
CA ALA A 266 -7.85 3.38 -6.34
C ALA A 266 -9.33 3.28 -6.67
N ALA A 267 -10.12 4.23 -6.15
CA ALA A 267 -11.48 4.40 -6.58
C ALA A 267 -11.55 4.77 -8.08
N ALA A 268 -12.54 4.25 -8.80
CA ALA A 268 -12.72 4.45 -10.24
C ALA A 268 -12.94 5.93 -10.61
N ASP A 269 -13.56 6.69 -9.70
CA ASP A 269 -13.84 8.12 -9.87
C ASP A 269 -12.76 9.02 -9.25
N ASP A 270 -11.61 8.48 -8.82
CA ASP A 270 -10.51 9.30 -8.30
C ASP A 270 -9.84 10.07 -9.46
N PRO A 271 -10.01 11.41 -9.55
CA PRO A 271 -9.44 12.16 -10.67
C PRO A 271 -7.90 12.22 -10.64
N ALA A 272 -7.29 11.98 -9.48
CA ALA A 272 -5.85 12.03 -9.32
C ALA A 272 -5.18 10.70 -9.70
N THR A 273 -5.94 9.60 -9.78
CA THR A 273 -5.34 8.28 -10.03
C THR A 273 -6.08 7.41 -11.01
N ARG A 274 -5.32 6.50 -11.62
CA ARG A 274 -5.84 5.55 -12.59
C ARG A 274 -5.14 4.21 -12.43
N ALA A 275 -5.92 3.12 -12.48
CA ALA A 275 -5.35 1.79 -12.61
C ALA A 275 -4.74 1.61 -14.01
N VAL A 276 -3.48 1.19 -14.06
CA VAL A 276 -2.73 0.95 -15.30
C VAL A 276 -2.04 -0.41 -15.24
N THR A 277 -1.60 -0.91 -16.39
CA THR A 277 -0.69 -2.07 -16.43
C THR A 277 0.71 -1.59 -16.74
N ALA A 278 1.63 -1.84 -15.81
CA ALA A 278 3.06 -1.60 -15.95
C ALA A 278 3.75 -2.89 -16.43
N THR A 279 4.40 -2.83 -17.59
CA THR A 279 5.16 -3.94 -18.17
C THR A 279 6.65 -3.59 -18.15
N PRO A 280 7.48 -4.33 -17.40
CA PRO A 280 8.91 -4.07 -17.32
C PRO A 280 9.60 -4.31 -18.66
N ARG A 281 10.63 -3.51 -18.95
CA ARG A 281 11.50 -3.63 -20.13
C ARG A 281 12.94 -3.90 -19.71
N LEU A 282 13.72 -4.49 -20.62
CA LEU A 282 15.12 -4.86 -20.37
C LEU A 282 16.05 -3.65 -20.17
N ASP A 283 15.66 -2.47 -20.64
CA ASP A 283 16.40 -1.22 -20.46
C ASP A 283 16.22 -0.59 -19.07
N GLY A 284 15.40 -1.19 -18.20
CA GLY A 284 15.08 -0.67 -16.88
C GLY A 284 13.97 0.37 -16.89
N THR A 285 13.14 0.42 -17.94
CA THR A 285 11.92 1.24 -17.99
C THR A 285 10.67 0.39 -17.90
N PHE A 286 9.51 1.04 -17.79
CA PHE A 286 8.20 0.42 -17.85
C PHE A 286 7.41 0.93 -19.05
N THR A 287 6.80 0.00 -19.78
CA THR A 287 5.69 0.31 -20.68
C THR A 287 4.40 0.40 -19.86
N VAL A 288 3.70 1.53 -19.96
CA VAL A 288 2.44 1.79 -19.26
C VAL A 288 1.28 1.74 -20.25
N THR A 289 0.35 0.83 -20.01
CA THR A 289 -0.86 0.66 -20.82
C THR A 289 -2.11 0.89 -19.98
N GLY A 290 -3.21 1.23 -20.66
CA GLY A 290 -4.46 1.58 -19.99
C GLY A 290 -4.53 3.03 -19.51
N ALA A 291 -3.60 3.89 -19.93
CA ALA A 291 -3.62 5.34 -19.73
C ALA A 291 -3.16 6.07 -21.01
N ALA A 292 -4.06 6.17 -21.99
CA ALA A 292 -3.78 6.83 -23.27
C ALA A 292 -3.50 8.34 -23.14
N ASP A 293 -3.90 8.91 -22.02
CA ASP A 293 -3.76 10.32 -21.66
C ASP A 293 -2.61 10.58 -20.67
N ALA A 294 -1.79 9.56 -20.36
CA ALA A 294 -0.62 9.73 -19.50
C ALA A 294 0.33 10.80 -20.06
N GLN A 295 0.79 11.69 -19.19
CA GLN A 295 1.68 12.80 -19.53
C GLN A 295 3.07 12.62 -18.90
N PRO A 296 4.13 13.15 -19.53
CA PRO A 296 5.43 13.25 -18.89
C PRO A 296 5.32 13.92 -17.51
N GLY A 297 5.91 13.32 -16.49
CA GLY A 297 5.81 13.78 -15.09
C GLY A 297 4.76 13.03 -14.27
N ASP A 298 3.82 12.32 -14.88
CA ASP A 298 2.92 11.42 -14.13
C ASP A 298 3.73 10.35 -13.38
N LEU A 299 3.21 9.89 -12.25
CA LEU A 299 3.92 8.98 -11.37
C LEU A 299 3.35 7.58 -11.45
N LEU A 300 4.20 6.59 -11.63
CA LEU A 300 3.83 5.19 -11.63
C LEU A 300 4.19 4.59 -10.26
N THR A 301 3.18 4.19 -9.50
CA THR A 301 3.34 3.66 -8.14
C THR A 301 2.82 2.23 -8.01
N LEU A 302 3.46 1.49 -7.11
CA LEU A 302 2.90 0.30 -6.47
C LEU A 302 2.58 0.63 -5.01
N HIS A 303 1.96 -0.32 -4.30
CA HIS A 303 1.64 -0.19 -2.88
C HIS A 303 2.85 0.13 -1.99
N ASP A 304 4.04 -0.32 -2.39
CA ASP A 304 5.30 -0.18 -1.67
C ASP A 304 6.11 1.07 -2.07
N GLY A 305 5.67 1.82 -3.09
CA GLY A 305 6.24 3.12 -3.42
C GLY A 305 6.22 3.48 -4.90
N LEU A 306 6.93 4.57 -5.22
CA LEU A 306 7.12 5.04 -6.59
C LEU A 306 8.01 4.06 -7.35
N ILE A 307 7.51 3.42 -8.41
CA ILE A 307 8.32 2.54 -9.27
C ILE A 307 8.93 3.29 -10.46
N GLY A 308 8.27 4.34 -10.97
CA GLY A 308 8.82 5.17 -12.04
C GLY A 308 8.08 6.49 -12.26
N VAL A 309 8.64 7.34 -13.12
CA VAL A 309 8.05 8.60 -13.58
C VAL A 309 7.84 8.49 -15.08
N VAL A 310 6.65 8.85 -15.57
CA VAL A 310 6.34 8.85 -17.00
C VAL A 310 7.27 9.84 -17.71
N THR A 311 8.00 9.34 -18.70
CA THR A 311 8.95 10.12 -19.50
C THR A 311 8.37 10.48 -20.86
N SER A 312 7.38 9.72 -21.35
CA SER A 312 6.72 9.97 -22.63
C SER A 312 5.27 9.47 -22.59
N GLY A 313 4.33 10.29 -23.07
CA GLY A 313 2.90 9.97 -23.15
C GLY A 313 2.48 9.20 -24.41
N GLY A 314 1.17 9.09 -24.61
CA GLY A 314 0.53 8.46 -25.79
C GLY A 314 -0.25 7.20 -25.45
N THR A 315 -0.69 6.45 -26.47
CA THR A 315 -1.46 5.19 -26.31
C THR A 315 -0.70 4.13 -25.51
N THR A 316 0.63 4.18 -25.57
CA THR A 316 1.55 3.35 -24.79
C THR A 316 2.62 4.28 -24.21
N ALA A 317 2.42 4.71 -22.97
CA ALA A 317 3.37 5.59 -22.30
C ALA A 317 4.61 4.82 -21.82
N SER A 318 5.72 5.54 -21.63
CA SER A 318 6.96 4.99 -21.06
C SER A 318 7.23 5.66 -19.72
N ALA A 319 7.65 4.89 -18.72
CA ALA A 319 8.06 5.40 -17.41
C ALA A 319 9.48 4.95 -17.07
N GLY A 320 10.34 5.91 -16.74
CA GLY A 320 11.71 5.68 -16.29
C GLY A 320 11.78 5.45 -14.78
N THR A 321 12.76 4.65 -14.33
CA THR A 321 12.96 4.37 -12.89
C THR A 321 13.91 5.33 -12.19
N ASP A 322 14.51 6.27 -12.94
CA ASP A 322 15.45 7.25 -12.41
C ASP A 322 14.72 8.26 -11.52
N LEU A 323 15.00 8.23 -10.22
CA LEU A 323 14.35 9.11 -9.26
C LEU A 323 14.87 10.55 -9.31
N THR A 324 15.95 10.83 -10.04
CA THR A 324 16.41 12.22 -10.25
C THR A 324 15.43 13.03 -11.10
N THR A 325 14.62 12.35 -11.92
CA THR A 325 13.57 13.01 -12.71
C THR A 325 12.35 13.37 -11.87
N LEU A 326 12.31 13.04 -10.57
CA LEU A 326 11.19 13.42 -9.68
C LEU A 326 10.91 14.94 -9.71
N ARG A 327 11.94 15.77 -9.92
CA ARG A 327 11.79 17.22 -10.06
C ARG A 327 10.98 17.65 -11.28
N THR A 328 10.96 16.86 -12.35
CA THR A 328 10.12 17.15 -13.53
C THR A 328 8.65 17.01 -13.21
N SER A 329 8.32 16.28 -12.14
CA SER A 329 6.97 16.15 -11.59
C SER A 329 6.67 17.22 -10.52
N GLY A 330 7.47 18.27 -10.39
CA GLY A 330 7.30 19.29 -9.36
C GLY A 330 7.47 18.79 -7.92
N LEU A 331 7.93 17.54 -7.75
CA LEU A 331 8.05 16.90 -6.45
C LEU A 331 9.44 17.07 -5.86
N SER A 332 9.47 17.11 -4.53
CA SER A 332 10.69 17.17 -3.73
C SER A 332 10.81 15.94 -2.84
N ALA A 333 12.04 15.50 -2.61
CA ALA A 333 12.31 14.42 -1.67
C ALA A 333 12.54 14.99 -0.28
N ARG A 334 12.02 14.29 0.74
CA ARG A 334 12.16 14.64 2.15
C ARG A 334 12.23 13.39 3.02
N THR A 335 12.76 13.51 4.22
CA THR A 335 12.69 12.46 5.23
C THR A 335 11.25 12.34 5.74
N ALA A 336 10.72 11.12 5.86
CA ALA A 336 9.31 10.93 6.23
C ALA A 336 8.96 11.45 7.63
N THR A 337 9.86 11.28 8.61
CA THR A 337 9.55 11.55 10.02
C THR A 337 9.82 12.98 10.45
N SER A 338 10.92 13.57 10.00
CA SER A 338 11.29 14.94 10.39
C SER A 338 10.92 15.99 9.33
N ASP A 339 10.30 15.56 8.23
CA ASP A 339 9.90 16.38 7.08
C ASP A 339 11.02 17.28 6.51
N ARG A 340 12.28 16.85 6.69
CA ARG A 340 13.44 17.64 6.25
C ARG A 340 13.76 17.34 4.78
N PRO A 341 14.03 18.36 3.97
CA PRO A 341 14.31 18.19 2.54
C PRO A 341 15.62 17.43 2.31
N VAL A 342 15.63 16.61 1.26
CA VAL A 342 16.82 15.89 0.78
C VAL A 342 16.97 16.05 -0.73
N GLY A 343 18.20 16.08 -1.21
CA GLY A 343 18.54 16.04 -2.62
C GLY A 343 18.72 14.60 -3.10
N LEU A 344 18.24 14.32 -4.31
CA LEU A 344 18.50 13.06 -5.02
C LEU A 344 19.37 13.34 -6.24
N THR A 345 20.46 12.59 -6.38
CA THR A 345 21.38 12.71 -7.52
C THR A 345 21.79 11.34 -8.03
N ALA A 346 22.15 11.24 -9.31
CA ALA A 346 22.64 10.01 -9.89
C ALA A 346 24.04 9.70 -9.32
N GLY A 347 24.20 8.49 -8.80
CA GLY A 347 25.46 7.92 -8.40
C GLY A 347 26.00 6.93 -9.44
N PRO A 348 27.19 6.34 -9.18
CA PRO A 348 27.70 5.24 -9.98
C PRO A 348 26.71 4.06 -9.99
N ASP A 349 26.74 3.26 -11.07
CA ASP A 349 25.93 2.05 -11.24
C ASP A 349 24.41 2.25 -11.08
N LYS A 350 23.90 3.43 -11.47
CA LYS A 350 22.48 3.82 -11.35
C LYS A 350 21.97 3.85 -9.90
N GLN A 351 22.86 3.87 -8.91
CA GLN A 351 22.47 4.12 -7.51
C GLN A 351 22.01 5.57 -7.36
N VAL A 352 21.04 5.82 -6.49
CA VAL A 352 20.59 7.18 -6.18
C VAL A 352 21.32 7.64 -4.92
N LYS A 353 22.14 8.69 -5.04
CA LYS A 353 22.77 9.36 -3.89
C LYS A 353 21.77 10.30 -3.23
N VAL A 354 21.76 10.30 -1.90
CA VAL A 354 20.94 11.19 -1.08
C VAL A 354 21.85 12.23 -0.45
N THR A 355 21.54 13.51 -0.60
CA THR A 355 22.29 14.61 0.02
C THR A 355 21.39 15.38 0.97
N ALA A 356 21.85 15.66 2.19
CA ALA A 356 21.10 16.44 3.15
C ALA A 356 22.05 17.27 4.04
N GLY A 357 21.49 18.24 4.78
CA GLY A 357 22.26 18.99 5.78
C GLY A 357 22.75 18.10 6.94
N PRO A 358 23.69 18.58 7.76
CA PRO A 358 24.19 17.84 8.92
C PRO A 358 23.06 17.40 9.86
N GLY A 359 23.11 16.14 10.31
CA GLY A 359 22.15 15.57 11.27
C GLY A 359 20.72 15.36 10.73
N VAL A 360 20.49 15.56 9.42
CA VAL A 360 19.18 15.32 8.79
C VAL A 360 18.92 13.83 8.57
N LEU A 361 19.93 13.09 8.11
CA LEU A 361 19.81 11.67 7.77
C LEU A 361 20.33 10.78 8.90
N ARG A 362 19.65 9.65 9.08
CA ARG A 362 20.05 8.53 9.91
C ARG A 362 19.91 7.23 9.12
N GLU A 363 20.67 6.22 9.52
CA GLU A 363 20.61 4.90 8.91
C GLU A 363 19.19 4.32 8.99
N GLY A 364 18.64 3.95 7.83
CA GLY A 364 17.28 3.42 7.71
C GLY A 364 16.16 4.46 7.66
N ASP A 365 16.48 5.76 7.59
CA ASP A 365 15.45 6.79 7.44
C ASP A 365 14.67 6.59 6.13
N ARG A 366 13.35 6.67 6.22
CA ARG A 366 12.49 6.57 5.04
C ARG A 366 12.51 7.89 4.28
N ILE A 367 12.81 7.82 2.99
CA ILE A 367 12.77 8.97 2.08
C ILE A 367 11.50 8.89 1.25
N VAL A 368 10.80 10.02 1.16
CA VAL A 368 9.50 10.12 0.50
C VAL A 368 9.48 11.31 -0.46
N ALA A 369 8.71 11.20 -1.53
CA ALA A 369 8.36 12.33 -2.38
C ALA A 369 7.13 13.04 -1.81
N GLY A 370 7.13 14.37 -1.86
CA GLY A 370 5.99 15.21 -1.55
C GLY A 370 6.10 16.59 -2.21
N GLY A 371 5.11 17.45 -1.95
CA GLY A 371 5.10 18.83 -2.44
C GLY A 371 4.14 19.12 -3.59
N PHE A 372 3.14 18.27 -3.83
CA PHE A 372 2.05 18.63 -4.72
C PHE A 372 1.32 19.90 -4.23
N PRO A 373 1.15 20.93 -5.06
CA PRO A 373 0.30 22.07 -4.70
C PRO A 373 -1.11 21.59 -4.34
N GLY A 374 -1.58 21.90 -3.13
CA GLY A 374 -2.92 21.52 -2.67
C GLY A 374 -3.09 20.05 -2.24
N THR A 375 -2.03 19.22 -2.25
CA THR A 375 -2.08 17.87 -1.66
C THR A 375 -0.82 17.58 -0.86
N ALA A 376 -0.94 17.06 0.37
CA ALA A 376 0.22 16.55 1.11
C ALA A 376 0.46 15.06 0.81
N ALA A 377 0.29 14.66 -0.45
CA ALA A 377 0.60 13.29 -0.87
C ALA A 377 2.08 12.97 -0.58
N VAL A 378 2.29 11.86 0.11
CA VAL A 378 3.60 11.33 0.47
C VAL A 378 3.76 9.98 -0.21
N ILE A 379 4.75 9.86 -1.11
CA ILE A 379 5.02 8.62 -1.85
C ILE A 379 6.37 8.06 -1.40
N ASN A 380 6.41 6.80 -1.00
CA ASN A 380 7.67 6.17 -0.60
C ASN A 380 8.65 6.07 -1.77
N LEU A 381 9.90 6.49 -1.55
CA LEU A 381 10.99 6.38 -2.52
C LEU A 381 11.99 5.30 -2.13
N GLY A 382 12.17 5.04 -0.83
CA GLY A 382 13.13 4.07 -0.32
C GLY A 382 13.63 4.42 1.09
N THR A 383 14.74 3.81 1.47
CA THR A 383 15.41 4.06 2.76
C THR A 383 16.83 4.58 2.54
N ALA A 384 17.29 5.49 3.39
CA ALA A 384 18.65 6.01 3.36
C ALA A 384 19.62 5.04 4.05
N HIS A 385 20.73 4.73 3.40
CA HIS A 385 21.82 3.88 3.93
C HIS A 385 23.15 4.57 3.72
N VAL A 386 24.07 4.43 4.67
CA VAL A 386 25.44 4.90 4.53
C VAL A 386 26.33 3.79 3.96
N THR A 387 27.04 4.08 2.87
CA THR A 387 28.05 3.17 2.32
C THR A 387 29.36 3.24 3.12
N PRO A 388 30.29 2.27 2.97
CA PRO A 388 31.54 2.25 3.74
C PRO A 388 32.44 3.49 3.58
N ASP A 389 32.31 4.21 2.46
CA ASP A 389 33.00 5.47 2.15
C ASP A 389 32.30 6.71 2.76
N GLY A 390 31.20 6.53 3.50
CA GLY A 390 30.44 7.61 4.14
C GLY A 390 29.40 8.28 3.23
N THR A 391 29.18 7.78 2.02
CA THR A 391 28.16 8.34 1.11
C THR A 391 26.76 7.85 1.51
N TRP A 392 25.77 8.74 1.52
CA TRP A 392 24.37 8.35 1.68
C TRP A 392 23.77 7.92 0.35
N ILE A 393 23.18 6.73 0.32
CA ILE A 393 22.48 6.17 -0.83
C ILE A 393 21.02 5.86 -0.48
N LEU A 394 20.16 5.91 -1.49
CA LEU A 394 18.78 5.49 -1.38
C LEU A 394 18.67 4.03 -1.81
N ARG A 395 18.34 3.16 -0.87
CA ARG A 395 18.01 1.76 -1.13
C ARG A 395 16.51 1.62 -1.35
N ARG A 396 16.15 1.13 -2.54
CA ARG A 396 14.76 0.79 -2.89
C ARG A 396 14.51 -0.66 -2.52
N ASP A 397 14.01 -0.90 -1.31
CA ASP A 397 13.57 -2.22 -0.84
C ASP A 397 12.15 -2.57 -1.33
N MET A 398 11.77 -2.01 -2.47
CA MET A 398 10.49 -2.21 -3.12
C MET A 398 10.59 -3.40 -4.06
N TRP A 399 9.48 -4.09 -4.28
CA TRP A 399 9.39 -5.10 -5.29
C TRP A 399 9.28 -4.44 -6.67
N PHE A 400 10.24 -4.72 -7.56
CA PHE A 400 10.13 -4.35 -8.96
C PHE A 400 9.52 -5.51 -9.72
N PRO A 401 8.39 -5.29 -10.42
CA PRO A 401 7.74 -6.35 -11.15
C PRO A 401 8.63 -6.77 -12.32
N VAL A 402 8.80 -8.09 -12.48
CA VAL A 402 9.49 -8.72 -13.62
C VAL A 402 8.49 -9.25 -14.67
N THR A 403 7.20 -9.10 -14.40
CA THR A 403 6.08 -9.45 -15.27
C THR A 403 5.10 -8.28 -15.32
N PRO A 404 4.23 -8.20 -16.36
CA PRO A 404 3.14 -7.22 -16.39
C PRO A 404 2.34 -7.23 -15.09
N THR A 405 2.16 -6.05 -14.48
CA THR A 405 1.55 -5.91 -13.15
C THR A 405 0.60 -4.72 -13.12
N GLN A 406 -0.50 -4.84 -12.37
CA GLN A 406 -1.40 -3.71 -12.12
C GLN A 406 -0.71 -2.70 -11.21
N ALA A 407 -0.61 -1.46 -11.68
CA ALA A 407 -0.01 -0.34 -10.97
C ALA A 407 -0.99 0.84 -10.90
N THR A 408 -0.64 1.87 -10.15
CA THR A 408 -1.39 3.11 -10.08
C THR A 408 -0.61 4.21 -10.79
N LEU A 409 -1.26 4.88 -11.73
CA LEU A 409 -0.76 6.11 -12.32
C LEU A 409 -1.36 7.28 -11.53
N ILE A 410 -0.52 8.14 -10.97
CA ILE A 410 -0.91 9.39 -10.31
C ILE A 410 -0.64 10.51 -11.29
N ARG A 411 -1.68 11.30 -11.61
CA ARG A 411 -1.54 12.42 -12.53
C ARG A 411 -0.71 13.53 -11.89
N HIS A 412 0.24 14.04 -12.66
CA HIS A 412 0.85 15.32 -12.38
C HIS A 412 -0.20 16.42 -12.63
N PRO A 413 -0.37 17.39 -11.72
CA PRO A 413 -1.31 18.51 -11.90
C PRO A 413 -0.93 19.45 -13.03
#